data_AF-A0A4V0I4E3-F1
#
_entry.id   AF-A0A4V0I4E3-F1
#
_cell.length_a   1.000
_cell.length_b   1.000
_cell.length_c   1.000
_cell.angle_alpha   90.00
_cell.angle_beta   90.00
_cell.angle_gamma   90.00
#
_symmetry.space_group_name_H-M   'P 1'
#
loop_
_entity.id
_entity.type
_entity.pdbx_description
1 polymer ?
#
loop_
_entity_poly.entity_id
_entity_poly.type
_entity_poly.pdbx_seq_one_letter_code
_entity_poly.pdbx_strand_id
1 'polypeptide(L)'
;MKKLFRPLAVATAIGVTGIAGTNLLLAQEKQLPAEKPLRALPDDLKRVLPAEPPAVAPGRPARGLDDVKPVRGIDDLKGRVDRVPGQGAGGAADSKPDTTIAPVKVGDTIAKTEFAVKPKDLSPAVKKGLEYLVKGQQDDGGWNQGGGWRNGTGGGRVEGAKVEDPSDIGNTCFVLLALLRAGSTATEGEYKDAVHKGLKFVINRVEKADKDSLYITDVRGTQLQSKIGNYVDTFLVNLVLAEFRGKSGDQEKALVAALEKTMTKIVRHQTADGGFAGNNGWATTLSMGICNKSLVRAKERGAVVDDKALARVLAQAKSSVTNTAPAAVAADPKAGPAAVAAAPAMAGKAGDAGVALYRVGQGAGNYQDVVNSLRLDAEKAKQVLADAKAPKDERDRAEKKLQEVKEAEVQNDKVQADLARNVKNDNFVAGFGNNGGEEFLSFMNISETLVLLGGKDWDDWDAKMVKGLEKAQDKDGSWQGHHCITGKTFCTAGALLVLMADRTPFPTEVIKAAREKKENKPVEPKTGETQPGGPAPAK
;
A
#
# COMPACT_ATOMS: atom_id res chain seq x y z
N MET A 1 -37.12 53.01 31.39
CA MET A 1 -36.71 53.14 29.97
C MET A 1 -35.35 52.46 29.79
N LYS A 2 -35.34 51.46 28.91
CA LYS A 2 -34.23 50.88 28.12
C LYS A 2 -32.75 51.11 28.54
N LYS A 3 -32.09 49.97 28.82
CA LYS A 3 -30.82 49.45 28.21
C LYS A 3 -29.51 50.19 28.58
N LEU A 4 -28.34 49.57 28.77
CA LEU A 4 -27.87 48.18 28.74
C LEU A 4 -26.47 48.18 29.41
N PHE A 5 -26.22 47.32 30.39
CA PHE A 5 -24.87 46.86 30.73
C PHE A 5 -24.47 45.76 29.73
N ARG A 6 -23.24 45.80 29.20
CA ARG A 6 -22.65 44.69 28.43
C ARG A 6 -21.53 44.05 29.26
N PRO A 7 -21.52 42.72 29.43
CA PRO A 7 -20.35 41.98 29.87
C PRO A 7 -19.42 41.66 28.69
N LEU A 8 -18.13 41.55 29.00
CA LEU A 8 -17.07 41.06 28.12
C LEU A 8 -17.39 39.63 27.66
N ALA A 9 -17.49 39.42 26.35
CA ALA A 9 -17.46 38.09 25.75
C ALA A 9 -16.06 37.81 25.21
N VAL A 10 -15.43 36.77 25.74
CA VAL A 10 -14.22 36.13 25.20
C VAL A 10 -14.60 35.48 23.88
N ALA A 11 -13.97 35.92 22.78
CA ALA A 11 -14.07 35.28 21.48
C ALA A 11 -12.76 34.53 21.19
N THR A 12 -12.90 33.21 21.07
CA THR A 12 -11.92 32.22 20.66
C THR A 12 -11.53 32.45 19.19
N ALA A 13 -10.28 32.83 18.92
CA ALA A 13 -9.72 32.83 17.57
C ALA A 13 -8.91 31.55 17.36
N ILE A 14 -9.49 30.56 16.67
CA ILE A 14 -8.80 29.35 16.21
C ILE A 14 -8.72 29.40 14.67
N GLY A 15 -7.48 29.36 14.17
CA GLY A 15 -7.10 28.59 12.99
C GLY A 15 -7.39 29.18 11.61
N VAL A 16 -6.52 30.06 11.10
CA VAL A 16 -6.38 30.31 9.63
C VAL A 16 -4.91 30.34 9.17
N THR A 17 -3.92 30.12 10.03
CA THR A 17 -2.49 30.21 9.65
C THR A 17 -1.85 28.91 9.12
N GLY A 18 -2.64 27.90 8.73
CA GLY A 18 -2.14 26.62 8.19
C GLY A 18 -2.11 26.51 6.66
N ILE A 19 -2.70 27.45 5.91
CA ILE A 19 -3.08 27.22 4.49
C ILE A 19 -1.94 27.49 3.48
N ALA A 20 -0.88 28.22 3.82
CA ALA A 20 0.14 28.63 2.83
C ALA A 20 1.51 27.93 2.95
N GLY A 21 1.76 27.15 4.01
CA GLY A 21 3.12 26.75 4.38
C GLY A 21 3.72 25.54 3.67
N THR A 22 2.91 24.69 3.03
CA THR A 22 3.37 23.37 2.53
C THR A 22 3.38 23.28 1.01
N ASN A 23 2.44 23.95 0.33
CA ASN A 23 2.41 24.00 -1.14
C ASN A 23 3.47 24.96 -1.73
N LEU A 24 3.96 25.94 -0.97
CA LEU A 24 4.84 27.00 -1.49
C LEU A 24 6.34 26.62 -1.53
N LEU A 25 6.75 25.54 -0.86
CA LEU A 25 8.17 25.19 -0.70
C LEU A 25 8.70 24.14 -1.70
N LEU A 26 7.83 23.57 -2.53
CA LEU A 26 8.19 22.62 -3.60
C LEU A 26 7.91 23.17 -5.02
N ALA A 27 7.51 24.44 -5.12
CA ALA A 27 7.15 25.07 -6.39
C ALA A 27 7.66 26.51 -6.48
N GLN A 28 8.98 26.72 -6.34
CA GLN A 28 9.60 27.97 -6.79
C GLN A 28 11.01 27.70 -7.35
N GLU A 29 11.13 27.71 -8.68
CA GLU A 29 12.05 28.64 -9.35
C GLU A 29 11.62 28.91 -10.82
N LYS A 30 11.63 30.21 -11.15
CA LYS A 30 11.40 30.90 -12.45
C LYS A 30 10.03 30.77 -13.14
N GLN A 31 9.18 31.77 -12.87
CA GLN A 31 8.13 32.21 -13.80
C GLN A 31 8.76 32.62 -15.14
N LEU A 32 8.43 31.90 -16.21
CA LEU A 32 8.63 32.37 -17.58
C LEU A 32 7.57 33.45 -17.91
N PRO A 33 7.90 34.47 -18.73
CA PRO A 33 6.98 35.55 -19.06
C PRO A 33 5.79 35.02 -19.87
N ALA A 34 4.60 35.57 -19.61
CA ALA A 34 3.35 35.17 -20.25
C ALA A 34 3.43 35.25 -21.78
N GLU A 35 3.24 34.12 -22.46
CA GLU A 35 3.09 34.08 -23.92
C GLU A 35 1.74 34.69 -24.33
N LYS A 36 1.76 35.40 -25.46
CA LYS A 36 0.58 35.97 -26.11
C LYS A 36 -0.42 34.87 -26.48
N PRO A 37 -1.74 35.12 -26.43
CA PRO A 37 -2.73 34.10 -26.76
C PRO A 37 -2.58 33.61 -28.20
N LEU A 38 -2.48 32.29 -28.36
CA LEU A 38 -2.48 31.59 -29.64
C LEU A 38 -3.73 31.95 -30.46
N ARG A 39 -3.53 32.21 -31.76
CA ARG A 39 -4.61 32.37 -32.75
C ARG A 39 -5.50 31.12 -32.75
N ALA A 40 -6.81 31.34 -32.90
CA ALA A 40 -7.82 30.29 -33.00
C ALA A 40 -7.46 29.23 -34.05
N LEU A 41 -7.74 27.96 -33.72
CA LEU A 41 -7.57 26.82 -34.61
C LEU A 41 -8.46 26.95 -35.86
N PRO A 42 -7.99 26.51 -37.05
CA PRO A 42 -8.78 26.48 -38.26
C PRO A 42 -10.00 25.53 -38.15
N ASP A 43 -11.06 25.83 -38.91
CA ASP A 43 -12.40 25.23 -38.78
C ASP A 43 -12.49 23.73 -39.16
N ASP A 44 -11.43 23.14 -39.68
CA ASP A 44 -11.36 21.73 -40.10
C ASP A 44 -11.13 20.74 -38.94
N LEU A 45 -10.74 21.22 -37.75
CA LEU A 45 -10.54 20.39 -36.54
C LEU A 45 -11.77 20.29 -35.61
N LYS A 46 -12.90 20.94 -35.93
CA LYS A 46 -14.12 20.94 -35.09
C LYS A 46 -14.99 19.66 -35.20
N ARG A 47 -14.60 18.66 -35.99
CA ARG A 47 -15.46 17.49 -36.31
C ARG A 47 -15.19 16.20 -35.52
N VAL A 48 -14.36 16.21 -34.47
CA VAL A 48 -14.02 14.98 -33.71
C VAL A 48 -14.26 15.09 -32.19
N LEU A 49 -15.20 15.93 -31.74
CA LEU A 49 -15.60 15.98 -30.33
C LEU A 49 -17.09 15.61 -30.18
N PRO A 50 -17.48 14.76 -29.21
CA PRO A 50 -18.88 14.46 -28.95
C PRO A 50 -19.62 15.69 -28.41
N ALA A 51 -20.90 15.84 -28.80
CA ALA A 51 -21.75 16.96 -28.44
C ALA A 51 -21.97 17.11 -26.93
N GLU A 52 -21.98 18.35 -26.44
CA GLU A 52 -22.35 18.70 -25.08
C GLU A 52 -23.82 18.32 -24.77
N PRO A 53 -24.14 17.86 -23.55
CA PRO A 53 -25.52 17.67 -23.13
C PRO A 53 -26.22 19.02 -22.88
N PRO A 54 -27.53 19.13 -23.14
CA PRO A 54 -28.24 20.41 -23.04
C PRO A 54 -28.37 20.91 -21.59
N ALA A 55 -28.29 22.23 -21.44
CA ALA A 55 -28.44 22.94 -20.18
C ALA A 55 -29.84 22.77 -19.55
N VAL A 56 -29.87 22.53 -18.24
CA VAL A 56 -31.11 22.48 -17.43
C VAL A 56 -31.52 23.90 -17.03
N ALA A 57 -32.76 24.28 -17.38
CA ALA A 57 -33.37 25.58 -17.06
C ALA A 57 -33.79 25.70 -15.56
N PRO A 58 -33.90 26.92 -15.00
CA PRO A 58 -34.13 27.11 -13.57
C PRO A 58 -35.63 27.17 -13.18
N GLY A 59 -36.00 26.40 -12.14
CA GLY A 59 -36.99 26.81 -11.12
C GLY A 59 -38.36 26.12 -11.08
N ARG A 60 -38.67 25.45 -9.94
CA ARG A 60 -39.84 25.70 -9.04
C ARG A 60 -39.80 24.79 -7.78
N PRO A 61 -40.48 25.19 -6.68
CA PRO A 61 -40.07 24.86 -5.31
C PRO A 61 -40.56 23.50 -4.80
N ALA A 62 -39.87 23.01 -3.77
CA ALA A 62 -40.18 21.77 -3.05
C ALA A 62 -41.60 21.80 -2.45
N ARG A 63 -42.33 20.69 -2.61
CA ARG A 63 -43.59 20.42 -1.91
C ARG A 63 -43.28 19.65 -0.62
N GLY A 64 -43.93 20.06 0.47
CA GLY A 64 -43.57 19.77 1.85
C GLY A 64 -43.79 18.33 2.33
N LEU A 65 -43.22 18.08 3.52
CA LEU A 65 -43.61 17.00 4.42
C LEU A 65 -45.12 17.07 4.66
N ASP A 66 -45.84 16.03 4.28
CA ASP A 66 -47.04 15.50 4.95
C ASP A 66 -47.72 14.56 3.95
N ASP A 67 -47.31 13.29 3.95
CA ASP A 67 -48.09 12.13 3.48
C ASP A 67 -47.25 10.84 3.66
N VAL A 68 -47.04 10.43 4.91
CA VAL A 68 -46.52 9.08 5.22
C VAL A 68 -47.66 8.26 5.81
N LYS A 69 -48.19 7.33 5.02
CA LYS A 69 -49.08 6.27 5.53
C LYS A 69 -48.27 5.23 6.31
N PRO A 70 -48.85 4.60 7.36
CA PRO A 70 -48.10 3.70 8.25
C PRO A 70 -47.81 2.37 7.57
N VAL A 71 -46.54 1.94 7.59
CA VAL A 71 -46.13 0.60 7.13
C VAL A 71 -46.38 -0.41 8.25
N ARG A 72 -47.16 -1.45 7.92
CA ARG A 72 -47.37 -2.67 8.72
C ARG A 72 -46.18 -3.63 8.56
N GLY A 73 -45.85 -4.35 9.64
CA GLY A 73 -45.24 -5.70 9.59
C GLY A 73 -43.73 -5.75 9.86
N ILE A 74 -43.35 -6.55 10.86
CA ILE A 74 -41.99 -6.72 11.42
C ILE A 74 -41.15 -7.81 10.71
N ASP A 75 -41.59 -8.36 9.57
CA ASP A 75 -40.93 -9.55 8.98
C ASP A 75 -39.98 -9.28 7.78
N ASP A 76 -39.85 -8.05 7.28
CA ASP A 76 -39.07 -7.75 6.05
C ASP A 76 -37.62 -7.26 6.27
N LEU A 77 -37.06 -7.39 7.48
CA LEU A 77 -35.71 -6.90 7.81
C LEU A 77 -34.55 -7.88 7.51
N LYS A 78 -34.81 -9.06 6.94
CA LYS A 78 -33.75 -10.06 6.65
C LYS A 78 -33.00 -9.90 5.31
N GLY A 79 -33.39 -8.95 4.45
CA GLY A 79 -32.86 -8.86 3.07
C GLY A 79 -32.09 -7.59 2.70
N ARG A 80 -31.73 -6.70 3.63
CA ARG A 80 -31.18 -5.37 3.30
C ARG A 80 -29.79 -5.05 3.89
N VAL A 81 -29.02 -6.07 4.29
CA VAL A 81 -27.65 -5.88 4.81
C VAL A 81 -26.60 -5.70 3.70
N ASP A 82 -26.92 -6.02 2.44
CA ASP A 82 -25.90 -6.16 1.37
C ASP A 82 -25.70 -4.95 0.45
N ARG A 83 -26.26 -3.76 0.76
CA ARG A 83 -26.06 -2.58 -0.10
C ARG A 83 -25.29 -1.47 0.59
N VAL A 84 -24.01 -1.36 0.22
CA VAL A 84 -23.16 -0.20 0.49
C VAL A 84 -23.65 0.98 -0.38
N PRO A 85 -24.04 2.13 0.19
CA PRO A 85 -24.37 3.32 -0.59
C PRO A 85 -23.13 3.81 -1.36
N GLY A 86 -23.24 3.94 -2.69
CA GLY A 86 -22.16 4.40 -3.58
C GLY A 86 -21.80 3.45 -4.72
N GLN A 87 -22.36 2.23 -4.76
CA GLN A 87 -22.22 1.35 -5.91
C GLN A 87 -23.14 1.77 -7.05
N GLY A 88 -22.57 2.26 -8.15
CA GLY A 88 -23.26 2.27 -9.44
C GLY A 88 -23.68 0.84 -9.82
N ALA A 89 -24.83 0.71 -10.49
CA ALA A 89 -25.56 -0.55 -10.72
C ALA A 89 -24.88 -1.55 -11.70
N GLY A 90 -23.55 -1.71 -11.64
CA GLY A 90 -22.77 -2.60 -12.52
C GLY A 90 -21.63 -3.32 -11.80
N GLY A 91 -21.80 -3.69 -10.52
CA GLY A 91 -20.76 -4.37 -9.74
C GLY A 91 -20.45 -5.77 -10.28
N ALA A 92 -19.17 -6.06 -10.56
CA ALA A 92 -18.70 -7.42 -10.80
C ALA A 92 -19.07 -8.31 -9.60
N ALA A 93 -19.48 -9.56 -9.88
CA ALA A 93 -19.79 -10.54 -8.85
C ALA A 93 -18.60 -10.76 -7.89
N ASP A 94 -18.89 -11.08 -6.64
CA ASP A 94 -17.88 -11.41 -5.64
C ASP A 94 -16.94 -12.53 -6.14
N SER A 95 -15.68 -12.47 -5.71
CA SER A 95 -14.70 -13.51 -6.04
C SER A 95 -15.14 -14.89 -5.55
N LYS A 96 -14.95 -15.91 -6.40
CA LYS A 96 -15.22 -17.32 -6.07
C LYS A 96 -13.91 -18.08 -5.87
N PRO A 97 -13.82 -18.96 -4.86
CA PRO A 97 -12.60 -19.72 -4.62
C PRO A 97 -12.42 -20.83 -5.66
N ASP A 98 -11.19 -20.98 -6.16
CA ASP A 98 -10.74 -22.19 -6.84
C ASP A 98 -10.40 -23.26 -5.80
N THR A 99 -11.35 -24.17 -5.56
CA THR A 99 -11.20 -25.25 -4.58
C THR A 99 -10.23 -26.35 -5.02
N THR A 100 -9.76 -26.32 -6.28
CA THR A 100 -8.73 -27.25 -6.77
C THR A 100 -7.34 -26.90 -6.24
N ILE A 101 -7.13 -25.64 -5.83
CA ILE A 101 -5.89 -25.20 -5.19
C ILE A 101 -5.88 -25.71 -3.74
N ALA A 102 -4.85 -26.51 -3.42
CA ALA A 102 -4.63 -27.05 -2.09
C ALA A 102 -4.48 -25.93 -1.06
N PRO A 103 -4.94 -26.12 0.20
CA PRO A 103 -4.68 -25.17 1.27
C PRO A 103 -3.19 -24.92 1.46
N VAL A 104 -2.82 -23.66 1.68
CA VAL A 104 -1.45 -23.25 1.97
C VAL A 104 -1.03 -23.77 3.33
N LYS A 105 0.21 -24.24 3.41
CA LYS A 105 0.87 -24.66 4.65
C LYS A 105 2.03 -23.76 4.99
N VAL A 106 2.26 -23.55 6.28
CA VAL A 106 3.37 -22.75 6.80
C VAL A 106 4.34 -23.68 7.51
N GLY A 107 5.52 -23.89 6.92
CA GLY A 107 6.60 -24.68 7.50
C GLY A 107 7.48 -23.88 8.44
N ASP A 108 8.48 -24.50 9.06
CA ASP A 108 9.29 -23.87 10.13
C ASP A 108 10.29 -22.81 9.66
N THR A 109 10.43 -22.60 8.35
CA THR A 109 11.36 -21.62 7.80
C THR A 109 10.94 -20.19 8.13
N ILE A 110 11.79 -19.44 8.82
CA ILE A 110 11.67 -18.00 9.03
C ILE A 110 12.99 -17.36 8.62
N ALA A 111 13.00 -16.61 7.51
CA ALA A 111 14.22 -15.93 7.06
C ALA A 111 14.70 -14.96 8.15
N LYS A 112 15.98 -15.06 8.55
CA LYS A 112 16.60 -14.13 9.48
C LYS A 112 16.64 -12.74 8.84
N THR A 113 16.21 -11.71 9.57
CA THR A 113 16.20 -10.34 9.06
C THR A 113 17.06 -9.39 9.89
N GLU A 114 17.62 -8.40 9.19
CA GLU A 114 18.36 -7.28 9.77
C GLU A 114 17.91 -5.98 9.09
N PHE A 115 18.45 -4.84 9.53
CA PHE A 115 18.20 -3.54 8.91
C PHE A 115 19.29 -3.21 7.90
N ALA A 116 18.91 -2.69 6.73
CA ALA A 116 19.85 -2.35 5.66
C ALA A 116 20.83 -1.23 6.07
N VAL A 117 20.36 -0.31 6.90
CA VAL A 117 21.13 0.78 7.51
C VAL A 117 20.98 0.73 9.03
N LYS A 118 21.87 1.42 9.76
CA LYS A 118 21.72 1.57 11.21
C LYS A 118 20.48 2.43 11.50
N PRO A 119 19.50 1.95 12.30
CA PRO A 119 18.37 2.77 12.70
C PRO A 119 18.81 4.04 13.45
N LYS A 120 18.16 5.15 13.11
CA LYS A 120 18.20 6.41 13.85
C LYS A 120 17.46 6.26 15.17
N ASP A 121 17.80 7.11 16.14
CA ASP A 121 16.99 7.24 17.35
C ASP A 121 15.58 7.73 16.98
N LEU A 122 14.57 7.25 17.71
CA LEU A 122 13.19 7.68 17.49
C LEU A 122 13.06 9.17 17.85
N SER A 123 12.68 10.00 16.86
CA SER A 123 12.51 11.44 17.07
C SER A 123 11.33 11.73 18.02
N PRO A 124 11.27 12.93 18.62
CA PRO A 124 10.12 13.33 19.43
C PRO A 124 8.78 13.23 18.68
N ALA A 125 8.77 13.55 17.38
CA ALA A 125 7.59 13.42 16.54
C ALA A 125 7.14 11.95 16.43
N VAL A 126 8.08 11.04 16.17
CA VAL A 126 7.80 9.59 16.11
C VAL A 126 7.24 9.07 17.43
N LYS A 127 7.88 9.40 18.55
CA LYS A 127 7.40 8.99 19.89
C LYS A 127 5.97 9.46 20.16
N LYS A 128 5.69 10.73 19.85
CA LYS A 128 4.36 11.30 20.05
C LYS A 128 3.29 10.65 19.16
N GLY A 129 3.65 10.27 17.93
CA GLY A 129 2.76 9.51 17.06
C GLY A 129 2.47 8.11 17.58
N LEU A 130 3.48 7.41 18.09
CA LEU A 130 3.32 6.10 18.71
C LEU A 130 2.42 6.18 19.96
N GLU A 131 2.64 7.19 20.81
CA GLU A 131 1.77 7.45 21.96
C GLU A 131 0.33 7.73 21.55
N TYR A 132 0.10 8.51 20.48
CA TYR A 132 -1.24 8.77 19.97
C TYR A 132 -1.94 7.46 19.58
N LEU A 133 -1.24 6.60 18.83
CA LEU A 133 -1.79 5.29 18.44
C LEU A 133 -2.13 4.44 19.65
N VAL A 134 -1.19 4.29 20.60
CA VAL A 134 -1.40 3.42 21.77
C VAL A 134 -2.54 3.94 22.67
N LYS A 135 -2.65 5.26 22.86
CA LYS A 135 -3.78 5.88 23.59
C LYS A 135 -5.13 5.70 22.88
N GLY A 136 -5.11 5.51 21.55
CA GLY A 136 -6.31 5.29 20.74
C GLY A 136 -6.75 3.83 20.61
N GLN A 137 -6.05 2.87 21.24
CA GLN A 137 -6.46 1.46 21.22
C GLN A 137 -7.80 1.28 21.95
N GLN A 138 -8.72 0.53 21.33
CA GLN A 138 -10.04 0.26 21.91
C GLN A 138 -10.00 -0.92 22.89
N ASP A 139 -11.05 -1.07 23.69
CA ASP A 139 -11.17 -2.14 24.69
C ASP A 139 -11.11 -3.55 24.09
N ASP A 140 -11.55 -3.70 22.83
CA ASP A 140 -11.48 -4.97 22.09
C ASP A 140 -10.08 -5.28 21.53
N GLY A 141 -9.11 -4.40 21.76
CA GLY A 141 -7.73 -4.50 21.32
C GLY A 141 -7.47 -3.96 19.91
N GLY A 142 -8.52 -3.68 19.14
CA GLY A 142 -8.41 -3.11 17.80
C GLY A 142 -8.25 -1.59 17.80
N TRP A 143 -8.12 -1.06 16.59
CA TRP A 143 -8.12 0.37 16.32
C TRP A 143 -9.19 0.73 15.31
N ASN A 144 -9.80 1.88 15.52
CA ASN A 144 -10.80 2.47 14.66
C ASN A 144 -10.19 3.57 13.78
N GLN A 145 -11.01 4.32 13.05
CA GLN A 145 -10.52 5.30 12.07
C GLN A 145 -9.99 6.60 12.72
N GLY A 146 -10.37 6.88 13.96
CA GLY A 146 -9.92 8.03 14.74
C GLY A 146 -10.79 9.26 14.53
N GLY A 147 -12.10 9.15 14.78
CA GLY A 147 -13.03 10.28 14.91
C GLY A 147 -14.22 10.34 13.95
N GLY A 148 -14.52 9.26 13.22
CA GLY A 148 -15.57 9.24 12.20
C GLY A 148 -15.62 7.91 11.44
N TRP A 149 -16.62 7.72 10.58
CA TRP A 149 -16.91 6.42 9.95
C TRP A 149 -17.40 6.54 8.53
N ARG A 150 -17.04 5.56 7.69
CA ARG A 150 -17.49 5.41 6.30
C ARG A 150 -17.26 6.66 5.44
N ASN A 151 -17.57 6.53 4.16
CA ASN A 151 -17.62 7.68 3.24
C ASN A 151 -19.05 8.24 3.21
N GLY A 152 -19.17 9.56 3.35
CA GLY A 152 -20.40 10.29 3.07
C GLY A 152 -20.66 10.44 1.57
N THR A 153 -21.76 11.07 1.21
CA THR A 153 -22.20 11.28 -0.19
C THR A 153 -21.21 12.07 -1.05
N GLY A 154 -20.30 12.84 -0.45
CA GLY A 154 -19.20 13.54 -1.13
C GLY A 154 -17.86 12.79 -1.17
N GLY A 155 -17.82 11.52 -0.76
CA GLY A 155 -16.59 10.70 -0.77
C GLY A 155 -15.57 11.03 0.33
N GLY A 156 -15.86 12.01 1.19
CA GLY A 156 -15.14 12.31 2.44
C GLY A 156 -15.71 11.55 3.64
N ARG A 157 -15.00 11.54 4.76
CA ARG A 157 -15.40 10.84 5.99
C ARG A 157 -16.67 11.43 6.61
N VAL A 158 -17.55 10.60 7.19
CA VAL A 158 -18.63 11.09 8.05
C VAL A 158 -18.06 11.30 9.46
N GLU A 159 -18.14 12.53 9.95
CA GLU A 159 -17.56 12.96 11.23
C GLU A 159 -18.66 13.25 12.25
N GLY A 160 -18.33 13.10 13.53
CA GLY A 160 -19.16 13.64 14.61
C GLY A 160 -19.22 12.75 15.84
N ALA A 161 -19.52 13.36 16.99
CA ALA A 161 -19.53 12.69 18.29
C ALA A 161 -20.54 11.54 18.44
N LYS A 162 -21.47 11.38 17.48
CA LYS A 162 -22.49 10.32 17.45
C LYS A 162 -22.29 9.34 16.30
N VAL A 163 -21.20 9.48 15.55
CA VAL A 163 -20.86 8.59 14.44
C VAL A 163 -20.19 7.35 15.04
N GLU A 164 -20.68 6.17 14.68
CA GLU A 164 -20.14 4.88 15.10
C GLU A 164 -18.72 4.69 14.56
N ASP A 165 -17.67 4.58 15.37
CA ASP A 165 -16.29 4.38 14.90
C ASP A 165 -15.73 3.07 15.51
N PRO A 166 -16.20 1.89 15.05
CA PRO A 166 -15.78 0.61 15.60
C PRO A 166 -14.35 0.27 15.15
N SER A 167 -13.68 -0.57 15.93
CA SER A 167 -12.40 -1.14 15.51
C SER A 167 -12.54 -1.90 14.19
N ASP A 168 -11.62 -1.63 13.26
CA ASP A 168 -11.55 -2.30 11.96
C ASP A 168 -10.16 -2.88 11.69
N ILE A 169 -10.13 -3.84 10.75
CA ILE A 169 -8.92 -4.60 10.44
C ILE A 169 -7.85 -3.73 9.80
N GLY A 170 -8.24 -2.90 8.83
CA GLY A 170 -7.31 -2.10 8.06
C GLY A 170 -6.49 -1.15 8.93
N ASN A 171 -7.17 -0.39 9.81
CA ASN A 171 -6.52 0.48 10.78
C ASN A 171 -5.66 -0.33 11.78
N THR A 172 -6.22 -1.39 12.36
CA THR A 172 -5.48 -2.25 13.32
C THR A 172 -4.19 -2.82 12.73
N CYS A 173 -4.24 -3.32 11.50
CA CYS A 173 -3.08 -3.92 10.86
C CYS A 173 -1.97 -2.88 10.62
N PHE A 174 -2.32 -1.68 10.18
CA PHE A 174 -1.33 -0.63 9.91
C PHE A 174 -0.68 -0.13 11.20
N VAL A 175 -1.45 0.00 12.28
CA VAL A 175 -0.91 0.31 13.61
C VAL A 175 0.06 -0.78 14.08
N LEU A 176 -0.32 -2.06 13.94
CA LEU A 176 0.56 -3.17 14.29
C LEU A 176 1.89 -3.14 13.51
N LEU A 177 1.87 -2.84 12.21
CA LEU A 177 3.10 -2.67 11.43
C LEU A 177 3.96 -1.51 11.95
N ALA A 178 3.35 -0.38 12.30
CA ALA A 178 4.07 0.78 12.86
C ALA A 178 4.69 0.47 14.23
N LEU A 179 3.97 -0.22 15.11
CA LEU A 179 4.48 -0.65 16.42
C LEU A 179 5.61 -1.68 16.28
N LEU A 180 5.48 -2.62 15.34
CA LEU A 180 6.56 -3.55 15.01
C LEU A 180 7.79 -2.80 14.52
N ARG A 181 7.61 -1.81 13.65
CA ARG A 181 8.69 -0.98 13.11
C ARG A 181 9.39 -0.15 14.20
N ALA A 182 8.65 0.28 15.21
CA ALA A 182 9.19 0.94 16.40
C ALA A 182 9.96 0.00 17.34
N GLY A 183 9.93 -1.32 17.10
CA GLY A 183 10.63 -2.33 17.89
C GLY A 183 9.77 -3.00 18.96
N SER A 184 8.44 -2.94 18.86
CA SER A 184 7.53 -3.64 19.78
C SER A 184 6.97 -4.92 19.14
N THR A 185 7.11 -6.05 19.82
CA THR A 185 6.50 -7.34 19.47
C THR A 185 5.43 -7.69 20.50
N ALA A 186 4.81 -8.87 20.42
CA ALA A 186 3.85 -9.28 21.47
C ALA A 186 4.53 -9.60 22.81
N THR A 187 5.86 -9.74 22.82
CA THR A 187 6.62 -10.17 24.00
C THR A 187 7.69 -9.16 24.44
N GLU A 188 8.08 -8.23 23.57
CA GLU A 188 9.20 -7.32 23.75
C GLU A 188 8.87 -5.90 23.30
N GLY A 189 9.64 -4.93 23.79
CA GLY A 189 9.50 -3.51 23.44
C GLY A 189 8.48 -2.76 24.31
N GLU A 190 8.46 -1.45 24.13
CA GLU A 190 7.70 -0.50 24.96
C GLU A 190 6.18 -0.73 24.88
N TYR A 191 5.67 -1.09 23.70
CA TYR A 191 4.23 -1.22 23.44
C TYR A 191 3.76 -2.66 23.30
N LYS A 192 4.47 -3.61 23.94
CA LYS A 192 4.21 -5.04 23.81
C LYS A 192 2.78 -5.46 24.13
N ASP A 193 2.16 -4.84 25.14
CA ASP A 193 0.81 -5.17 25.57
C ASP A 193 -0.23 -4.69 24.55
N ALA A 194 0.00 -3.53 23.93
CA ALA A 194 -0.85 -3.02 22.86
C ALA A 194 -0.74 -3.91 21.61
N VAL A 195 0.48 -4.34 21.25
CA VAL A 195 0.73 -5.28 20.16
C VAL A 195 0.04 -6.63 20.43
N HIS A 196 0.18 -7.18 21.63
CA HIS A 196 -0.43 -8.45 22.02
C HIS A 196 -1.94 -8.43 21.85
N LYS A 197 -2.61 -7.38 22.37
CA LYS A 197 -4.05 -7.17 22.21
C LYS A 197 -4.48 -6.98 20.75
N GLY A 198 -3.72 -6.22 19.97
CA GLY A 198 -3.99 -5.99 18.55
C GLY A 198 -3.89 -7.27 17.71
N LEU A 199 -2.88 -8.09 17.95
CA LEU A 199 -2.75 -9.40 17.30
C LEU A 199 -3.92 -10.31 17.67
N LYS A 200 -4.32 -10.32 18.95
CA LYS A 200 -5.47 -11.10 19.40
C LYS A 200 -6.76 -10.67 18.70
N PHE A 201 -6.97 -9.37 18.52
CA PHE A 201 -8.09 -8.84 17.74
C PHE A 201 -8.07 -9.37 16.31
N VAL A 202 -6.94 -9.27 15.61
CA VAL A 202 -6.79 -9.74 14.22
C VAL A 202 -7.03 -11.24 14.10
N ILE A 203 -6.37 -12.05 14.95
CA ILE A 203 -6.49 -13.51 14.94
C ILE A 203 -7.94 -13.93 15.17
N ASN A 204 -8.62 -13.35 16.16
CA ASN A 204 -10.02 -13.66 16.45
C ASN A 204 -10.96 -13.36 15.26
N ARG A 205 -10.68 -12.32 14.47
CA ARG A 205 -11.47 -12.00 13.26
C ARG A 205 -11.24 -13.04 12.17
N VAL A 206 -9.99 -13.43 11.95
CA VAL A 206 -9.64 -14.49 10.98
C VAL A 206 -10.25 -15.83 11.39
N GLU A 207 -10.23 -16.19 12.66
CA GLU A 207 -10.82 -17.43 13.16
C GLU A 207 -12.33 -17.49 12.88
N LYS A 208 -13.05 -16.41 13.16
CA LYS A 208 -14.50 -16.29 12.94
C LYS A 208 -14.91 -16.24 11.47
N ALA A 209 -14.03 -15.76 10.58
CA ALA A 209 -14.34 -15.66 9.15
C ALA A 209 -14.69 -17.04 8.55
N ASP A 210 -15.47 -17.06 7.47
CA ASP A 210 -15.73 -18.30 6.74
C ASP A 210 -14.45 -18.76 5.99
N LYS A 211 -14.51 -19.90 5.28
CA LYS A 211 -13.35 -20.45 4.55
C LYS A 211 -13.32 -20.07 3.07
N ASP A 212 -14.44 -19.65 2.49
CA ASP A 212 -14.68 -19.66 1.05
C ASP A 212 -14.82 -18.27 0.42
N SER A 213 -15.29 -17.25 1.15
CA SER A 213 -15.27 -15.86 0.70
C SER A 213 -13.86 -15.28 0.81
N LEU A 214 -13.52 -14.21 0.09
CA LEU A 214 -12.22 -13.56 0.29
C LEU A 214 -12.20 -12.65 1.53
N TYR A 215 -13.30 -12.52 2.25
CA TYR A 215 -13.42 -11.61 3.39
C TYR A 215 -12.96 -12.25 4.70
N ILE A 216 -12.48 -11.42 5.62
CA ILE A 216 -12.03 -11.84 6.97
C ILE A 216 -12.72 -11.09 8.13
N THR A 217 -13.68 -10.21 7.80
CA THR A 217 -14.38 -9.36 8.76
C THR A 217 -15.81 -9.12 8.30
N ASP A 218 -16.70 -8.91 9.26
CA ASP A 218 -18.08 -8.45 9.11
C ASP A 218 -18.19 -6.91 9.06
N VAL A 219 -17.16 -6.22 9.51
CA VAL A 219 -17.08 -4.75 9.45
C VAL A 219 -16.80 -4.30 8.01
N ARG A 220 -17.83 -3.70 7.40
CA ARG A 220 -17.87 -3.37 5.97
C ARG A 220 -18.13 -1.89 5.69
N GLY A 221 -17.71 -1.47 4.51
CA GLY A 221 -17.83 -0.10 4.00
C GLY A 221 -16.79 0.84 4.61
N THR A 222 -15.69 0.32 5.16
CA THR A 222 -14.62 1.17 5.71
C THR A 222 -14.06 2.09 4.62
N GLN A 223 -13.44 3.19 5.03
CA GLN A 223 -12.82 4.11 4.07
C GLN A 223 -11.73 3.40 3.28
N LEU A 224 -10.90 2.55 3.92
CA LEU A 224 -9.88 1.77 3.23
C LEU A 224 -10.50 0.84 2.19
N GLN A 225 -11.53 0.06 2.54
CA GLN A 225 -12.20 -0.83 1.59
C GLN A 225 -12.71 -0.06 0.37
N SER A 226 -13.36 1.08 0.59
CA SER A 226 -13.93 1.89 -0.50
C SER A 226 -12.86 2.57 -1.36
N LYS A 227 -11.75 3.00 -0.76
CA LYS A 227 -10.71 3.78 -1.44
C LYS A 227 -9.74 2.88 -2.18
N ILE A 228 -9.26 1.81 -1.56
CA ILE A 228 -8.17 1.01 -2.12
C ILE A 228 -8.56 -0.44 -2.41
N GLY A 229 -9.75 -0.91 -2.04
CA GLY A 229 -10.23 -2.23 -2.47
C GLY A 229 -10.98 -2.98 -1.39
N ASN A 230 -12.12 -3.58 -1.77
CA ASN A 230 -12.98 -4.37 -0.87
C ASN A 230 -12.24 -5.44 -0.04
N TYR A 231 -11.16 -6.02 -0.56
CA TYR A 231 -10.41 -7.11 0.10
C TYR A 231 -9.10 -6.66 0.75
N VAL A 232 -8.85 -5.34 0.86
CA VAL A 232 -7.62 -4.81 1.45
C VAL A 232 -7.36 -5.34 2.87
N ASP A 233 -8.42 -5.56 3.65
CA ASP A 233 -8.30 -6.08 5.00
C ASP A 233 -7.67 -7.47 5.02
N THR A 234 -8.07 -8.36 4.10
CA THR A 234 -7.50 -9.71 3.97
C THR A 234 -6.01 -9.64 3.61
N PHE A 235 -5.64 -8.74 2.71
CA PHE A 235 -4.25 -8.57 2.29
C PHE A 235 -3.37 -7.99 3.41
N LEU A 236 -3.89 -7.02 4.17
CA LEU A 236 -3.20 -6.42 5.32
C LEU A 236 -3.03 -7.44 6.46
N VAL A 237 -4.07 -8.22 6.77
CA VAL A 237 -3.98 -9.30 7.77
C VAL A 237 -2.89 -10.29 7.39
N ASN A 238 -2.86 -10.71 6.12
CA ASN A 238 -1.84 -11.64 5.66
C ASN A 238 -0.43 -11.09 5.84
N LEU A 239 -0.22 -9.81 5.50
CA LEU A 239 1.07 -9.13 5.68
C LEU A 239 1.46 -9.05 7.17
N VAL A 240 0.54 -8.63 8.04
CA VAL A 240 0.79 -8.51 9.48
C VAL A 240 1.12 -9.87 10.09
N LEU A 241 0.34 -10.90 9.82
CA LEU A 241 0.59 -12.24 10.35
C LEU A 241 1.96 -12.77 9.89
N ALA A 242 2.35 -12.53 8.63
CA ALA A 242 3.69 -12.89 8.16
C ALA A 242 4.79 -12.12 8.91
N GLU A 243 4.67 -10.79 9.07
CA GLU A 243 5.67 -9.96 9.74
C GLU A 243 5.83 -10.29 11.25
N PHE A 244 4.73 -10.66 11.91
CA PHE A 244 4.72 -11.05 13.32
C PHE A 244 5.03 -12.52 13.58
N ARG A 245 5.23 -13.34 12.54
CA ARG A 245 5.66 -14.72 12.72
C ARG A 245 6.99 -14.79 13.49
N GLY A 246 7.03 -15.65 14.50
CA GLY A 246 8.13 -15.80 15.45
C GLY A 246 8.21 -14.68 16.50
N LYS A 247 7.22 -13.78 16.56
CA LYS A 247 7.21 -12.58 17.42
C LYS A 247 5.90 -12.40 18.19
N SER A 248 5.02 -13.41 18.17
CA SER A 248 3.67 -13.31 18.75
C SER A 248 3.49 -14.03 20.09
N GLY A 249 4.56 -14.64 20.62
CA GLY A 249 4.56 -15.25 21.95
C GLY A 249 3.60 -16.42 22.08
N ASP A 250 2.72 -16.36 23.08
CA ASP A 250 1.68 -17.36 23.32
C ASP A 250 0.66 -17.49 22.17
N GLN A 251 0.58 -16.48 21.29
CA GLN A 251 -0.33 -16.46 20.15
C GLN A 251 0.24 -17.14 18.88
N GLU A 252 1.48 -17.62 18.90
CA GLU A 252 2.18 -18.08 17.68
C GLU A 252 1.45 -19.20 16.93
N LYS A 253 0.92 -20.18 17.67
CA LYS A 253 0.14 -21.26 17.06
C LYS A 253 -1.11 -20.75 16.35
N ALA A 254 -1.82 -19.80 16.98
CA ALA A 254 -3.04 -19.22 16.43
C ALA A 254 -2.72 -18.28 15.24
N LEU A 255 -1.63 -17.52 15.34
CA LEU A 255 -1.10 -16.69 14.26
C LEU A 255 -0.77 -17.53 13.02
N VAL A 256 -0.07 -18.66 13.18
CA VAL A 256 0.26 -19.55 12.06
C VAL A 256 -1.00 -20.12 11.41
N ALA A 257 -1.98 -20.55 12.21
CA ALA A 257 -3.26 -21.03 11.68
C ALA A 257 -4.03 -19.93 10.92
N ALA A 258 -4.01 -18.69 11.43
CA ALA A 258 -4.60 -17.53 10.77
C ALA A 258 -3.87 -17.18 9.46
N LEU A 259 -2.53 -17.31 9.42
CA LEU A 259 -1.72 -17.09 8.23
C LEU A 259 -2.02 -18.14 7.16
N GLU A 260 -2.08 -19.43 7.52
CA GLU A 260 -2.49 -20.50 6.59
C GLU A 260 -3.88 -20.23 5.99
N LYS A 261 -4.84 -19.85 6.83
CA LYS A 261 -6.21 -19.55 6.38
C LYS A 261 -6.23 -18.35 5.43
N THR A 262 -5.57 -17.25 5.79
CA THR A 262 -5.58 -16.02 4.98
C THR A 262 -4.83 -16.22 3.67
N MET A 263 -3.66 -16.85 3.69
CA MET A 263 -2.92 -17.23 2.48
C MET A 263 -3.73 -18.13 1.56
N THR A 264 -4.42 -19.14 2.12
CA THR A 264 -5.30 -20.04 1.36
C THR A 264 -6.41 -19.27 0.66
N LYS A 265 -7.04 -18.31 1.35
CA LYS A 265 -8.07 -17.44 0.76
C LYS A 265 -7.49 -16.60 -0.38
N ILE A 266 -6.29 -16.03 -0.21
CA ILE A 266 -5.66 -15.24 -1.27
C ILE A 266 -5.37 -16.11 -2.50
N VAL A 267 -4.66 -17.24 -2.36
CA VAL A 267 -4.24 -18.03 -3.53
C VAL A 267 -5.42 -18.68 -4.27
N ARG A 268 -6.50 -19.02 -3.57
CA ARG A 268 -7.71 -19.59 -4.18
C ARG A 268 -8.53 -18.58 -4.99
N HIS A 269 -8.41 -17.30 -4.66
CA HIS A 269 -9.18 -16.24 -5.32
C HIS A 269 -8.36 -15.43 -6.33
N GLN A 270 -7.06 -15.71 -6.45
CA GLN A 270 -6.17 -15.02 -7.38
C GLN A 270 -6.44 -15.48 -8.82
N THR A 271 -6.79 -14.53 -9.69
CA THR A 271 -7.00 -14.80 -11.12
C THR A 271 -5.66 -14.98 -11.87
N ALA A 272 -5.73 -15.43 -13.13
CA ALA A 272 -4.53 -15.73 -13.93
C ALA A 272 -3.61 -14.50 -14.14
N ASP A 273 -4.17 -13.29 -14.14
CA ASP A 273 -3.46 -12.01 -14.20
C ASP A 273 -3.02 -11.49 -12.82
N GLY A 274 -3.20 -12.31 -11.78
CA GLY A 274 -2.90 -11.99 -10.39
C GLY A 274 -3.98 -11.16 -9.68
N GLY A 275 -5.04 -10.75 -10.37
CA GLY A 275 -6.11 -9.91 -9.82
C GLY A 275 -7.11 -10.66 -8.93
N PHE A 276 -8.15 -9.94 -8.51
CA PHE A 276 -9.24 -10.48 -7.68
C PHE A 276 -10.58 -9.87 -8.11
N ALA A 277 -11.50 -10.71 -8.58
CA ALA A 277 -12.85 -10.28 -8.95
C ALA A 277 -13.56 -9.63 -7.76
N GLY A 278 -14.22 -8.49 -7.94
CA GLY A 278 -14.89 -7.78 -6.85
C GLY A 278 -13.99 -6.92 -5.95
N ASN A 279 -12.68 -6.86 -6.20
CA ASN A 279 -11.77 -5.95 -5.48
C ASN A 279 -11.90 -4.49 -5.97
N ASN A 280 -13.08 -3.91 -5.79
CA ASN A 280 -13.41 -2.58 -6.29
C ASN A 280 -12.94 -1.49 -5.33
N GLY A 281 -12.45 -0.38 -5.87
CA GLY A 281 -11.98 0.79 -5.14
C GLY A 281 -11.54 1.90 -6.10
N TRP A 282 -11.25 3.08 -5.56
CA TRP A 282 -10.76 4.22 -6.34
C TRP A 282 -9.31 4.02 -6.81
N ALA A 283 -8.43 3.60 -5.90
CA ALA A 283 -7.00 3.37 -6.13
C ALA A 283 -6.61 1.91 -5.82
N THR A 284 -7.25 0.94 -6.50
CA THR A 284 -7.06 -0.50 -6.26
C THR A 284 -5.64 -1.01 -6.47
N THR A 285 -4.80 -0.28 -7.20
CA THR A 285 -3.37 -0.63 -7.36
C THR A 285 -2.66 -0.73 -6.01
N LEU A 286 -3.10 0.03 -5.00
CA LEU A 286 -2.48 0.05 -3.68
C LEU A 286 -2.83 -1.20 -2.86
N SER A 287 -4.08 -1.69 -2.90
CA SER A 287 -4.41 -2.97 -2.25
C SER A 287 -3.78 -4.17 -2.96
N MET A 288 -3.68 -4.13 -4.29
CA MET A 288 -2.89 -5.11 -5.04
C MET A 288 -1.42 -5.07 -4.62
N GLY A 289 -0.88 -3.87 -4.38
CA GLY A 289 0.44 -3.66 -3.82
C GLY A 289 0.69 -4.37 -2.49
N ILE A 290 -0.26 -4.21 -1.58
CA ILE A 290 -0.25 -4.86 -0.27
C ILE A 290 -0.37 -6.38 -0.42
N CYS A 291 -1.28 -6.87 -1.27
CA CYS A 291 -1.45 -8.30 -1.54
C CYS A 291 -0.13 -8.93 -2.01
N ASN A 292 0.48 -8.32 -3.01
CA ASN A 292 1.75 -8.76 -3.58
C ASN A 292 2.88 -8.81 -2.56
N LYS A 293 3.05 -7.73 -1.77
CA LYS A 293 4.01 -7.70 -0.66
C LYS A 293 3.72 -8.81 0.35
N SER A 294 2.45 -9.03 0.69
CA SER A 294 2.03 -10.04 1.65
C SER A 294 2.36 -11.47 1.20
N LEU A 295 2.19 -11.80 -0.09
CA LEU A 295 2.52 -13.11 -0.65
C LEU A 295 4.03 -13.39 -0.55
N VAL A 296 4.84 -12.38 -0.90
CA VAL A 296 6.30 -12.46 -0.81
C VAL A 296 6.75 -12.62 0.65
N ARG A 297 6.26 -11.75 1.54
CA ARG A 297 6.62 -11.81 2.97
C ARG A 297 6.18 -13.12 3.61
N ALA A 298 4.99 -13.64 3.27
CA ALA A 298 4.55 -14.94 3.76
C ALA A 298 5.50 -16.08 3.33
N LYS A 299 5.99 -16.08 2.08
CA LYS A 299 7.00 -17.06 1.62
C LYS A 299 8.30 -16.95 2.40
N GLU A 300 8.82 -15.74 2.59
CA GLU A 300 10.03 -15.48 3.41
C GLU A 300 9.84 -15.93 4.87
N ARG A 301 8.58 -16.09 5.29
CA ARG A 301 8.14 -16.54 6.61
C ARG A 301 7.53 -17.94 6.55
N GLY A 302 7.93 -18.76 5.58
CA GLY A 302 7.69 -20.21 5.58
C GLY A 302 6.37 -20.67 4.99
N ALA A 303 5.51 -19.76 4.50
CA ALA A 303 4.35 -20.16 3.71
C ALA A 303 4.81 -20.82 2.40
N VAL A 304 4.26 -21.98 2.09
CA VAL A 304 4.50 -22.67 0.83
C VAL A 304 3.66 -22.00 -0.26
N VAL A 305 4.31 -21.15 -1.05
CA VAL A 305 3.69 -20.38 -2.14
C VAL A 305 4.13 -20.95 -3.47
N ASP A 306 3.17 -21.24 -4.36
CA ASP A 306 3.44 -21.71 -5.72
C ASP A 306 4.22 -20.64 -6.52
N ASP A 307 5.24 -21.06 -7.28
CA ASP A 307 6.04 -20.18 -8.13
C ASP A 307 5.18 -19.35 -9.11
N LYS A 308 4.03 -19.87 -9.55
CA LYS A 308 3.06 -19.14 -10.38
C LYS A 308 2.47 -17.93 -9.67
N ALA A 309 2.23 -18.02 -8.36
CA ALA A 309 1.72 -16.88 -7.60
C ALA A 309 2.77 -15.74 -7.58
N LEU A 310 4.05 -16.06 -7.39
CA LEU A 310 5.12 -15.07 -7.49
C LEU A 310 5.33 -14.54 -8.91
N ALA A 311 5.19 -15.39 -9.93
CA ALA A 311 5.24 -14.96 -11.32
C ALA A 311 4.13 -13.94 -11.65
N ARG A 312 2.93 -14.15 -11.10
CA ARG A 312 1.82 -13.18 -11.20
C ARG A 312 2.15 -11.87 -10.49
N VAL A 313 2.72 -11.93 -9.29
CA VAL A 313 3.18 -10.73 -8.57
C VAL A 313 4.18 -9.94 -9.42
N LEU A 314 5.17 -10.62 -10.01
CA LEU A 314 6.19 -9.99 -10.86
C LEU A 314 5.57 -9.37 -12.12
N ALA A 315 4.62 -10.06 -12.76
CA ALA A 315 3.90 -9.56 -13.92
C ALA A 315 3.09 -8.29 -13.58
N GLN A 316 2.45 -8.26 -12.41
CA GLN A 316 1.72 -7.09 -11.93
C GLN A 316 2.63 -5.93 -11.54
N ALA A 317 3.76 -6.19 -10.87
CA ALA A 317 4.74 -5.17 -10.54
C ALA A 317 5.27 -4.49 -11.82
N LYS A 318 5.56 -5.29 -12.86
CA LYS A 318 5.97 -4.80 -14.18
C LYS A 318 4.86 -3.96 -14.82
N SER A 319 3.65 -4.49 -14.89
CA SER A 319 2.49 -3.80 -15.47
C SER A 319 2.20 -2.47 -14.79
N SER A 320 2.35 -2.44 -13.46
CA SER A 320 2.24 -1.22 -12.69
C SER A 320 3.28 -0.21 -13.16
N VAL A 321 4.57 -0.48 -13.10
CA VAL A 321 5.58 0.53 -13.49
C VAL A 321 5.50 0.97 -14.95
N THR A 322 5.06 0.10 -15.86
CA THR A 322 4.91 0.43 -17.30
C THR A 322 3.56 1.03 -17.68
N ASN A 323 2.60 1.10 -16.75
CA ASN A 323 1.22 1.51 -17.01
C ASN A 323 0.55 0.70 -18.13
N THR A 324 0.74 -0.62 -18.10
CA THR A 324 0.14 -1.56 -19.05
C THR A 324 -0.71 -2.58 -18.32
N ALA A 325 -1.53 -3.35 -19.02
CA ALA A 325 -2.21 -4.49 -18.41
C ALA A 325 -1.20 -5.60 -18.00
N PRO A 326 -1.45 -6.33 -16.91
CA PRO A 326 -0.63 -7.48 -16.52
C PRO A 326 -0.78 -8.63 -17.52
N ALA A 327 0.32 -9.31 -17.82
CA ALA A 327 0.28 -10.52 -18.63
C ALA A 327 -0.32 -11.68 -17.82
N ALA A 328 -1.24 -12.43 -18.43
CA ALA A 328 -1.82 -13.61 -17.80
C ALA A 328 -0.78 -14.72 -17.64
N VAL A 329 -0.70 -15.31 -16.44
CA VAL A 329 0.12 -16.49 -16.14
C VAL A 329 -0.81 -17.70 -16.13
N ALA A 330 -0.62 -18.59 -17.11
CA ALA A 330 -1.52 -19.72 -17.37
C ALA A 330 -1.72 -20.65 -16.14
N ALA A 331 -2.93 -21.20 -16.01
CA ALA A 331 -3.23 -22.27 -15.08
C ALA A 331 -2.57 -23.59 -15.52
N ASP A 332 -2.45 -24.56 -14.61
CA ASP A 332 -1.95 -25.90 -14.96
C ASP A 332 -2.89 -26.56 -15.99
N PRO A 333 -2.41 -27.12 -17.11
CA PRO A 333 -3.25 -27.83 -18.08
C PRO A 333 -3.99 -29.04 -17.49
N LYS A 334 -3.62 -29.52 -16.29
CA LYS A 334 -4.37 -30.56 -15.55
C LYS A 334 -5.58 -30.02 -14.77
N ALA A 335 -5.71 -28.70 -14.60
CA ALA A 335 -6.93 -28.09 -14.09
C ALA A 335 -7.94 -28.11 -15.23
N GLY A 336 -9.00 -28.93 -15.10
CA GLY A 336 -9.95 -29.18 -16.17
C GLY A 336 -10.64 -27.92 -16.73
N PRO A 337 -11.50 -28.08 -17.76
CA PRO A 337 -12.08 -26.98 -18.54
C PRO A 337 -12.85 -25.91 -17.73
N ALA A 338 -13.23 -26.22 -16.49
CA ALA A 338 -13.90 -25.31 -15.57
C ALA A 338 -12.99 -24.20 -14.99
N ALA A 339 -11.66 -24.32 -15.07
CA ALA A 339 -10.70 -23.30 -14.61
C ALA A 339 -10.51 -22.16 -15.64
N VAL A 340 -11.12 -22.28 -16.82
CA VAL A 340 -11.11 -21.27 -17.89
C VAL A 340 -12.49 -20.60 -18.00
N ALA A 341 -13.13 -20.31 -16.86
CA ALA A 341 -14.02 -19.16 -16.86
C ALA A 341 -13.11 -17.94 -17.01
N ALA A 342 -12.89 -17.53 -18.26
CA ALA A 342 -12.44 -16.19 -18.57
C ALA A 342 -13.49 -15.24 -17.96
N ALA A 343 -13.31 -14.92 -16.68
CA ALA A 343 -13.82 -13.68 -16.14
C ALA A 343 -13.36 -12.62 -17.14
N PRO A 344 -14.26 -11.78 -17.67
CA PRO A 344 -13.87 -10.76 -18.62
C PRO A 344 -12.68 -10.05 -17.98
N ALA A 345 -11.56 -10.08 -18.67
CA ALA A 345 -10.44 -9.24 -18.33
C ALA A 345 -11.02 -7.83 -18.29
N MET A 346 -11.28 -7.32 -17.08
CA MET A 346 -11.24 -5.90 -16.86
C MET A 346 -9.78 -5.56 -17.13
N ALA A 347 -9.47 -5.40 -18.42
CA ALA A 347 -8.17 -5.04 -18.92
C ALA A 347 -7.75 -3.83 -18.10
N GLY A 348 -6.84 -4.08 -17.16
CA GLY A 348 -6.48 -3.13 -16.13
C GLY A 348 -5.92 -1.89 -16.77
N LYS A 349 -6.76 -0.86 -16.94
CA LYS A 349 -6.26 0.49 -16.69
C LYS A 349 -5.81 0.46 -15.24
N ALA A 350 -4.56 0.84 -14.99
CA ALA A 350 -4.00 0.84 -13.66
C ALA A 350 -5.03 1.46 -12.71
N GLY A 351 -5.41 0.72 -11.65
CA GLY A 351 -6.29 1.23 -10.61
C GLY A 351 -5.56 2.25 -9.75
N ASP A 352 -4.83 3.16 -10.36
CA ASP A 352 -3.97 4.17 -9.74
C ASP A 352 -4.66 5.53 -9.63
N ALA A 353 -5.93 5.60 -10.04
CA ALA A 353 -6.72 6.83 -10.09
C ALA A 353 -6.10 7.96 -10.92
N GLY A 354 -5.22 7.63 -11.88
CA GLY A 354 -4.46 8.62 -12.66
C GLY A 354 -3.27 9.21 -11.91
N VAL A 355 -2.91 8.68 -10.74
CA VAL A 355 -1.82 9.20 -9.90
C VAL A 355 -0.58 8.32 -10.07
N ALA A 356 0.40 8.83 -10.82
CA ALA A 356 1.63 8.09 -11.14
C ALA A 356 2.41 7.64 -9.90
N LEU A 357 2.36 8.41 -8.81
CA LEU A 357 2.99 8.06 -7.53
C LEU A 357 2.51 6.69 -7.00
N TYR A 358 1.20 6.43 -7.06
CA TYR A 358 0.61 5.20 -6.52
C TYR A 358 1.13 3.98 -7.28
N ARG A 359 1.05 4.07 -8.60
CA ARG A 359 1.48 3.01 -9.52
C ARG A 359 2.99 2.78 -9.45
N VAL A 360 3.79 3.83 -9.62
CA VAL A 360 5.27 3.70 -9.64
C VAL A 360 5.80 3.27 -8.28
N GLY A 361 5.31 3.85 -7.19
CA GLY A 361 5.74 3.49 -5.83
C GLY A 361 5.43 2.03 -5.49
N GLN A 362 4.18 1.59 -5.73
CA GLN A 362 3.79 0.20 -5.51
C GLN A 362 4.53 -0.76 -6.45
N GLY A 363 4.61 -0.45 -7.74
CA GLY A 363 5.22 -1.31 -8.73
C GLY A 363 6.70 -1.53 -8.47
N ALA A 364 7.45 -0.46 -8.18
CA ALA A 364 8.87 -0.55 -7.87
C ALA A 364 9.13 -1.30 -6.55
N GLY A 365 8.34 -1.03 -5.51
CA GLY A 365 8.44 -1.73 -4.23
C GLY A 365 8.17 -3.22 -4.34
N ASN A 366 7.09 -3.62 -5.03
CA ASN A 366 6.77 -5.03 -5.21
C ASN A 366 7.77 -5.75 -6.13
N TYR A 367 8.30 -5.08 -7.15
CA TYR A 367 9.35 -5.68 -7.97
C TYR A 367 10.58 -5.99 -7.11
N GLN A 368 10.98 -5.04 -6.25
CA GLN A 368 12.08 -5.24 -5.31
C GLN A 368 11.78 -6.36 -4.31
N ASP A 369 10.56 -6.45 -3.78
CA ASP A 369 10.13 -7.52 -2.88
C ASP A 369 10.25 -8.91 -3.55
N VAL A 370 9.80 -9.06 -4.80
CA VAL A 370 9.95 -10.33 -5.52
C VAL A 370 11.43 -10.68 -5.72
N VAL A 371 12.26 -9.72 -6.15
CA VAL A 371 13.70 -9.93 -6.30
C VAL A 371 14.35 -10.33 -4.97
N ASN A 372 13.91 -9.74 -3.86
CA ASN A 372 14.40 -10.09 -2.53
C ASN A 372 14.10 -11.55 -2.19
N SER A 373 12.87 -12.02 -2.46
CA SER A 373 12.54 -13.44 -2.26
C SER A 373 13.29 -14.36 -3.24
N LEU A 374 13.48 -13.95 -4.49
CA LEU A 374 14.23 -14.74 -5.48
C LEU A 374 15.70 -14.90 -5.09
N ARG A 375 16.30 -13.91 -4.40
CA ARG A 375 17.67 -14.03 -3.87
C ARG A 375 17.80 -15.13 -2.83
N LEU A 376 16.78 -15.36 -2.01
CA LEU A 376 16.77 -16.49 -1.07
C LEU A 376 16.75 -17.84 -1.82
N ASP A 377 15.97 -17.93 -2.89
CA ASP A 377 15.94 -19.12 -3.74
C ASP A 377 17.27 -19.31 -4.48
N ALA A 378 17.92 -18.21 -4.90
CA ALA A 378 19.22 -18.24 -5.54
C ALA A 378 20.31 -18.78 -4.60
N GLU A 379 20.31 -18.41 -3.32
CA GLU A 379 21.26 -18.97 -2.35
C GLU A 379 21.06 -20.49 -2.17
N LYS A 380 19.81 -20.96 -2.12
CA LYS A 380 19.51 -22.40 -2.11
C LYS A 380 19.98 -23.09 -3.39
N ALA A 381 19.74 -22.48 -4.55
CA ALA A 381 20.20 -23.00 -5.83
C ALA A 381 21.74 -23.10 -5.91
N LYS A 382 22.47 -22.10 -5.39
CA LYS A 382 23.93 -22.15 -5.28
C LYS A 382 24.40 -23.31 -4.40
N GLN A 383 23.71 -23.58 -3.28
CA GLN A 383 24.02 -24.72 -2.42
C GLN A 383 23.84 -26.06 -3.14
N VAL A 384 22.76 -26.23 -3.92
CA VAL A 384 22.54 -27.42 -4.74
C VAL A 384 23.66 -27.61 -5.77
N LEU A 385 24.11 -26.53 -6.42
CA LEU A 385 25.20 -26.62 -7.42
C LEU A 385 26.57 -26.88 -6.80
N ALA A 386 26.79 -26.47 -5.55
CA ALA A 386 28.01 -26.76 -4.80
C ALA A 386 28.07 -28.21 -4.29
N ASP A 387 26.91 -28.87 -4.13
CA ASP A 387 26.88 -30.29 -3.75
C ASP A 387 27.22 -31.18 -4.96
N ALA A 388 28.37 -31.84 -4.87
CA ALA A 388 28.84 -32.79 -5.88
C ALA A 388 27.94 -34.03 -6.02
N LYS A 389 27.08 -34.30 -5.03
CA LYS A 389 26.12 -35.42 -5.03
C LYS A 389 24.72 -35.02 -5.52
N ALA A 390 24.47 -33.74 -5.78
CA ALA A 390 23.17 -33.29 -6.22
C ALA A 390 22.77 -33.98 -7.55
N PRO A 391 21.55 -34.56 -7.63
CA PRO A 391 21.03 -35.14 -8.86
C PRO A 391 21.07 -34.16 -10.05
N LYS A 392 21.29 -34.67 -11.27
CA LYS A 392 21.38 -33.83 -12.47
C LYS A 392 20.15 -32.94 -12.66
N ASP A 393 18.95 -33.46 -12.40
CA ASP A 393 17.71 -32.71 -12.54
C ASP A 393 17.59 -31.57 -11.51
N GLU A 394 18.09 -31.77 -10.29
CA GLU A 394 18.18 -30.72 -9.26
C GLU A 394 19.17 -29.62 -9.66
N ARG A 395 20.32 -30.01 -10.21
CA ARG A 395 21.33 -29.08 -10.72
C ARG A 395 20.80 -28.27 -11.90
N ASP A 396 20.17 -28.92 -12.88
CA ASP A 396 19.58 -28.25 -14.04
C ASP A 396 18.47 -27.25 -13.60
N ARG A 397 17.66 -27.60 -12.59
CA ARG A 397 16.67 -26.67 -11.97
C ARG A 397 17.34 -25.49 -11.27
N ALA A 398 18.42 -25.74 -10.53
CA ALA A 398 19.17 -24.71 -9.82
C ALA A 398 19.82 -23.71 -10.79
N GLU A 399 20.43 -24.19 -11.87
CA GLU A 399 21.00 -23.34 -12.94
C GLU A 399 19.93 -22.46 -13.58
N LYS A 400 18.77 -23.04 -13.93
CA LYS A 400 17.64 -22.28 -14.46
C LYS A 400 17.17 -21.20 -13.48
N LYS A 401 17.05 -21.53 -12.19
CA LYS A 401 16.64 -20.56 -11.16
C LYS A 401 17.62 -19.39 -11.07
N LEU A 402 18.94 -19.65 -11.12
CA LEU A 402 19.95 -18.59 -11.10
C LEU A 402 19.84 -17.67 -12.32
N GLN A 403 19.54 -18.22 -13.50
CA GLN A 403 19.32 -17.43 -14.70
C GLN A 403 18.04 -16.56 -14.58
N GLU A 404 16.93 -17.12 -14.09
CA GLU A 404 15.69 -16.39 -13.82
C GLU A 404 15.93 -15.21 -12.85
N VAL A 405 16.68 -15.44 -11.77
CA VAL A 405 17.02 -14.41 -10.77
C VAL A 405 17.84 -13.30 -11.42
N LYS A 406 18.87 -13.64 -12.20
CA LYS A 406 19.72 -12.67 -12.89
C LYS A 406 18.91 -11.78 -13.84
N GLU A 407 17.99 -12.35 -14.60
CA GLU A 407 17.12 -11.59 -15.49
C GLU A 407 16.19 -10.64 -14.73
N ALA A 408 15.58 -11.11 -13.64
CA ALA A 408 14.75 -10.29 -12.78
C ALA A 408 15.54 -9.13 -12.15
N GLU A 409 16.78 -9.37 -11.71
CA GLU A 409 17.65 -8.33 -11.15
C GLU A 409 18.01 -7.24 -12.16
N VAL A 410 18.34 -7.61 -13.40
CA VAL A 410 18.65 -6.63 -14.47
C VAL A 410 17.45 -5.75 -14.79
N GLN A 411 16.24 -6.31 -14.81
CA GLN A 411 15.04 -5.50 -15.03
C GLN A 411 14.71 -4.63 -13.82
N ASN A 412 14.85 -5.18 -12.62
CA ASN A 412 14.63 -4.42 -11.38
C ASN A 412 15.58 -3.22 -11.31
N ASP A 413 16.83 -3.34 -11.74
CA ASP A 413 17.76 -2.19 -11.75
C ASP A 413 17.27 -1.01 -12.57
N LYS A 414 16.64 -1.29 -13.72
CA LYS A 414 16.04 -0.23 -14.55
C LYS A 414 14.88 0.43 -13.81
N VAL A 415 14.01 -0.39 -13.21
CA VAL A 415 12.87 0.10 -12.41
C VAL A 415 13.35 0.98 -11.25
N GLN A 416 14.39 0.55 -10.53
CA GLN A 416 14.91 1.31 -9.40
C GLN A 416 15.67 2.56 -9.81
N ALA A 417 16.40 2.53 -10.93
CA ALA A 417 17.02 3.72 -11.50
C ALA A 417 15.97 4.75 -11.93
N ASP A 418 14.84 4.31 -12.49
CA ASP A 418 13.73 5.17 -12.88
C ASP A 418 13.04 5.76 -11.66
N LEU A 419 12.80 4.95 -10.61
CA LEU A 419 12.27 5.43 -9.34
C LEU A 419 13.16 6.51 -8.73
N ALA A 420 14.48 6.28 -8.67
CA ALA A 420 15.45 7.24 -8.12
C ALA A 420 15.45 8.59 -8.86
N ARG A 421 15.10 8.61 -10.16
CA ARG A 421 14.89 9.86 -10.91
C ARG A 421 13.53 10.49 -10.61
N ASN A 422 12.47 9.68 -10.53
CA ASN A 422 11.11 10.17 -10.28
C ASN A 422 10.96 10.84 -8.91
N VAL A 423 11.58 10.30 -7.85
CA VAL A 423 11.47 10.85 -6.49
C VAL A 423 12.11 12.24 -6.32
N LYS A 424 12.96 12.66 -7.28
CA LYS A 424 13.55 14.00 -7.35
C LYS A 424 12.61 15.02 -8.01
N ASN A 425 11.55 14.56 -8.68
CA ASN A 425 10.55 15.42 -9.30
C ASN A 425 9.43 15.72 -8.30
N ASP A 426 9.30 16.98 -7.88
CA ASP A 426 8.29 17.39 -6.91
C ASP A 426 6.85 17.19 -7.39
N ASN A 427 6.58 17.28 -8.69
CA ASN A 427 5.25 16.99 -9.24
C ASN A 427 4.89 15.50 -9.13
N PHE A 428 5.89 14.62 -9.24
CA PHE A 428 5.69 13.19 -9.00
C PHE A 428 5.40 12.93 -7.52
N VAL A 429 6.21 13.51 -6.64
CA VAL A 429 6.08 13.31 -5.18
C VAL A 429 4.80 13.93 -4.62
N ALA A 430 4.29 15.01 -5.21
CA ALA A 430 3.06 15.65 -4.79
C ALA A 430 1.83 14.71 -4.90
N GLY A 431 1.87 13.69 -5.77
CA GLY A 431 0.75 12.75 -5.92
C GLY A 431 -0.55 13.46 -6.27
N PHE A 432 -1.63 13.18 -5.54
CA PHE A 432 -2.92 13.86 -5.72
C PHE A 432 -3.02 15.21 -4.99
N GLY A 433 -2.14 15.48 -4.02
CA GLY A 433 -2.21 16.68 -3.18
C GLY A 433 -1.31 16.67 -1.95
N ASN A 434 -0.48 15.63 -1.78
CA ASN A 434 0.40 15.34 -0.66
C ASN A 434 -0.35 15.15 0.69
N ASN A 435 0.14 14.24 1.53
CA ASN A 435 -0.49 13.86 2.81
C ASN A 435 -1.91 13.27 2.70
N GLY A 436 -2.18 12.40 1.73
CA GLY A 436 -3.30 11.45 1.80
C GLY A 436 -2.83 10.07 2.27
N GLY A 437 -3.75 9.20 2.73
CA GLY A 437 -3.38 7.83 3.13
C GLY A 437 -2.76 7.02 1.99
N GLU A 438 -3.23 7.22 0.76
CA GLU A 438 -2.68 6.64 -0.46
C GLU A 438 -1.23 7.08 -0.74
N GLU A 439 -0.91 8.36 -0.49
CA GLU A 439 0.45 8.88 -0.54
C GLU A 439 1.35 8.21 0.50
N PHE A 440 0.90 8.06 1.75
CA PHE A 440 1.72 7.39 2.77
C PHE A 440 2.08 5.95 2.40
N LEU A 441 1.16 5.20 1.79
CA LEU A 441 1.45 3.86 1.25
C LEU A 441 2.52 3.92 0.16
N SER A 442 2.43 4.91 -0.72
CA SER A 442 3.39 5.09 -1.81
C SER A 442 4.76 5.50 -1.29
N PHE A 443 4.82 6.45 -0.36
CA PHE A 443 6.04 6.87 0.31
C PHE A 443 6.67 5.73 1.10
N MET A 444 5.88 4.88 1.77
CA MET A 444 6.39 3.71 2.46
C MET A 444 7.09 2.76 1.47
N ASN A 445 6.43 2.37 0.37
CA ASN A 445 7.03 1.48 -0.63
C ASN A 445 8.32 2.05 -1.24
N ILE A 446 8.33 3.36 -1.51
CA ILE A 446 9.52 4.07 -2.02
C ILE A 446 10.64 4.06 -0.98
N SER A 447 10.32 4.37 0.29
CA SER A 447 11.30 4.44 1.37
C SER A 447 11.92 3.07 1.65
N GLU A 448 11.11 2.00 1.69
CA GLU A 448 11.59 0.62 1.85
C GLU A 448 12.52 0.20 0.69
N THR A 449 12.28 0.71 -0.50
CA THR A 449 13.14 0.40 -1.65
C THR A 449 14.45 1.17 -1.59
N LEU A 450 14.38 2.48 -1.36
CA LEU A 450 15.55 3.35 -1.32
C LEU A 450 16.46 3.01 -0.13
N VAL A 451 15.93 2.69 1.05
CA VAL A 451 16.75 2.31 2.20
C VAL A 451 17.60 1.07 1.94
N LEU A 452 17.08 0.10 1.19
CA LEU A 452 17.82 -1.11 0.82
C LEU A 452 18.97 -0.79 -0.15
N LEU A 453 18.75 0.13 -1.09
CA LEU A 453 19.77 0.60 -2.03
C LEU A 453 20.81 1.49 -1.35
N GLY A 454 20.37 2.30 -0.38
CA GLY A 454 21.18 3.26 0.36
C GLY A 454 21.82 4.35 -0.50
N GLY A 455 22.80 5.05 0.07
CA GLY A 455 23.52 6.12 -0.62
C GLY A 455 22.68 7.39 -0.78
N LYS A 456 23.15 8.31 -1.65
CA LYS A 456 22.63 9.68 -1.71
C LYS A 456 21.13 9.77 -1.97
N ASP A 457 20.59 8.90 -2.84
CA ASP A 457 19.15 8.92 -3.16
C ASP A 457 18.29 8.57 -1.94
N TRP A 458 18.77 7.65 -1.07
CA TRP A 458 18.14 7.37 0.21
C TRP A 458 18.28 8.53 1.19
N ASP A 459 19.49 9.06 1.36
CA ASP A 459 19.75 10.12 2.34
C ASP A 459 18.93 11.39 2.04
N ASP A 460 18.88 11.79 0.76
CA ASP A 460 18.08 12.93 0.31
C ASP A 460 16.57 12.68 0.50
N TRP A 461 16.09 11.47 0.18
CA TRP A 461 14.69 11.09 0.31
C TRP A 461 14.24 11.06 1.78
N ASP A 462 15.00 10.40 2.64
CA ASP A 462 14.73 10.30 4.08
C ASP A 462 14.71 11.70 4.72
N ALA A 463 15.69 12.56 4.40
CA ALA A 463 15.71 13.94 4.88
C ALA A 463 14.47 14.74 4.43
N LYS A 464 14.04 14.56 3.17
CA LYS A 464 12.83 15.19 2.62
C LYS A 464 11.57 14.72 3.36
N MET A 465 11.42 13.41 3.58
CA MET A 465 10.27 12.83 4.28
C MET A 465 10.23 13.25 5.74
N VAL A 466 11.35 13.17 6.47
CA VAL A 466 11.43 13.62 7.87
C VAL A 466 11.01 15.07 8.01
N LYS A 467 11.62 15.97 7.22
CA LYS A 467 11.28 17.40 7.27
C LYS A 467 9.81 17.67 6.95
N GLY A 468 9.26 17.00 5.93
CA GLY A 468 7.88 17.19 5.49
C GLY A 468 6.87 16.69 6.53
N LEU A 469 7.08 15.47 7.03
CA LEU A 469 6.14 14.81 7.93
C LEU A 469 6.17 15.40 9.34
N GLU A 470 7.34 15.73 9.90
CA GLU A 470 7.39 16.38 11.21
C GLU A 470 6.71 17.75 11.20
N LYS A 471 6.82 18.49 10.08
CA LYS A 471 6.09 19.76 9.88
C LYS A 471 4.58 19.57 9.78
N ALA A 472 4.12 18.44 9.26
CA ALA A 472 2.72 18.12 9.05
C ALA A 472 2.03 17.47 10.27
N GLN A 473 2.78 17.16 11.34
CA GLN A 473 2.22 16.51 12.52
C GLN A 473 1.27 17.44 13.29
N ASP A 474 0.12 16.91 13.70
CA ASP A 474 -0.84 17.61 14.55
C ASP A 474 -0.31 17.81 15.97
N LYS A 475 -0.90 18.77 16.69
CA LYS A 475 -0.55 19.06 18.09
C LYS A 475 -0.79 17.89 19.04
N ASP A 476 -1.67 16.95 18.71
CA ASP A 476 -1.93 15.73 19.49
C ASP A 476 -0.93 14.60 19.17
N GLY A 477 -0.07 14.77 18.16
CA GLY A 477 0.88 13.76 17.70
C GLY A 477 0.41 12.95 16.50
N SER A 478 -0.84 13.10 16.10
CA SER A 478 -1.40 12.39 14.95
C SER A 478 -0.97 13.00 13.62
N TRP A 479 -1.16 12.24 12.55
CA TRP A 479 -1.27 12.76 11.19
C TRP A 479 -2.68 12.44 10.68
N GLN A 480 -3.22 13.32 9.85
CA GLN A 480 -4.49 13.11 9.17
C GLN A 480 -4.33 13.36 7.68
N GLY A 481 -5.10 12.61 6.89
CA GLY A 481 -5.11 12.81 5.46
C GLY A 481 -5.91 14.06 5.10
N HIS A 482 -5.44 14.83 4.11
CA HIS A 482 -6.17 16.00 3.61
C HIS A 482 -7.11 15.66 2.44
N HIS A 483 -6.97 14.46 1.87
CA HIS A 483 -7.84 13.93 0.82
C HIS A 483 -7.82 12.39 0.83
N CYS A 484 -8.79 11.79 0.13
CA CYS A 484 -8.93 10.36 -0.10
C CYS A 484 -9.07 9.52 1.18
N ILE A 485 -8.02 8.84 1.67
CA ILE A 485 -7.99 8.27 3.02
C ILE A 485 -7.55 9.34 4.02
N THR A 486 -8.45 9.72 4.92
CA THR A 486 -8.30 10.85 5.84
C THR A 486 -8.27 10.48 7.32
N GLY A 487 -8.54 9.21 7.66
CA GLY A 487 -8.57 8.74 9.05
C GLY A 487 -7.24 8.94 9.78
N LYS A 488 -7.28 9.54 10.98
CA LYS A 488 -6.10 9.86 11.79
C LYS A 488 -5.29 8.62 12.15
N THR A 489 -5.94 7.49 12.43
CA THR A 489 -5.24 6.27 12.81
C THR A 489 -4.37 5.73 11.69
N PHE A 490 -4.96 5.48 10.52
CA PHE A 490 -4.21 5.01 9.35
C PHE A 490 -3.11 5.98 8.93
N CYS A 491 -3.41 7.28 8.87
CA CYS A 491 -2.46 8.30 8.45
C CYS A 491 -1.29 8.43 9.42
N THR A 492 -1.55 8.37 10.73
CA THR A 492 -0.50 8.35 11.75
C THR A 492 0.40 7.13 11.60
N ALA A 493 -0.19 5.93 11.47
CA ALA A 493 0.58 4.71 11.23
C ALA A 493 1.40 4.77 9.93
N GLY A 494 0.83 5.30 8.85
CA GLY A 494 1.52 5.48 7.58
C GLY A 494 2.69 6.46 7.65
N ALA A 495 2.50 7.63 8.26
CA ALA A 495 3.57 8.59 8.48
C ALA A 495 4.71 7.99 9.33
N LEU A 496 4.36 7.23 10.37
CA LEU A 496 5.32 6.52 11.22
C LEU A 496 6.11 5.46 10.44
N LEU A 497 5.47 4.69 9.56
CA LEU A 497 6.15 3.70 8.71
C LEU A 497 7.13 4.35 7.74
N VAL A 498 6.82 5.55 7.23
CA VAL A 498 7.75 6.34 6.39
C VAL A 498 8.91 6.87 7.23
N LEU A 499 8.63 7.50 8.37
CA LEU A 499 9.65 8.09 9.26
C LEU A 499 10.63 7.04 9.83
N MET A 500 10.17 5.79 9.93
CA MET A 500 10.95 4.65 10.42
C MET A 500 11.31 3.65 9.30
N ALA A 501 11.44 4.12 8.05
CA ALA A 501 11.83 3.25 6.94
C ALA A 501 13.25 2.68 7.10
N ASP A 502 14.13 3.35 7.85
CA ASP A 502 15.44 2.85 8.30
C ASP A 502 15.38 1.55 9.14
N ARG A 503 14.20 1.23 9.68
CA ARG A 503 13.92 0.02 10.47
C ARG A 503 13.20 -1.06 9.67
N THR A 504 13.18 -0.97 8.34
CA THR A 504 12.59 -2.02 7.49
C THR A 504 13.40 -3.32 7.62
N PRO A 505 12.79 -4.45 8.03
CA PRO A 505 13.51 -5.72 8.11
C PRO A 505 13.69 -6.31 6.71
N PHE A 506 14.93 -6.66 6.36
CA PHE A 506 15.26 -7.40 5.14
C PHE A 506 15.97 -8.70 5.48
N PRO A 507 15.76 -9.79 4.71
CA PRO A 507 16.57 -10.99 4.85
C PRO A 507 18.07 -10.70 4.75
N THR A 508 18.88 -11.38 5.54
CA THR A 508 20.34 -11.14 5.59
C THR A 508 21.02 -11.31 4.23
N GLU A 509 20.58 -12.29 3.46
CA GLU A 509 21.03 -12.60 2.10
C GLU A 509 20.72 -11.46 1.13
N VAL A 510 19.57 -10.79 1.33
CA VAL A 510 19.15 -9.64 0.52
C VAL A 510 20.06 -8.44 0.77
N ILE A 511 20.37 -8.15 2.03
CA ILE A 511 21.31 -7.08 2.40
C ILE A 511 22.70 -7.37 1.84
N LYS A 512 23.18 -8.62 1.97
CA LYS A 512 24.45 -9.05 1.41
C LYS A 512 24.50 -8.82 -0.10
N ALA A 513 23.50 -9.30 -0.83
CA ALA A 513 23.41 -9.12 -2.29
C ALA A 513 23.37 -7.64 -2.70
N ALA A 514 22.65 -6.79 -1.95
CA ALA A 514 22.60 -5.35 -2.21
C ALA A 514 23.97 -4.68 -2.00
N ARG A 515 24.73 -5.08 -0.97
CA ARG A 515 26.09 -4.57 -0.69
C ARG A 515 27.09 -5.00 -1.77
N GLU A 516 27.14 -6.28 -2.10
CA GLU A 516 28.01 -6.81 -3.15
C GLU A 516 27.77 -6.10 -4.49
N LYS A 517 26.51 -5.84 -4.82
CA LYS A 517 26.14 -5.09 -6.02
C LYS A 517 26.67 -3.65 -6.02
N LYS A 518 26.66 -2.99 -4.86
CA LYS A 518 27.15 -1.62 -4.71
C LYS A 518 28.67 -1.55 -4.83
N GLU A 519 29.37 -2.52 -4.28
CA GLU A 519 30.84 -2.63 -4.36
C GLU A 519 31.32 -2.96 -5.79
N ASN A 520 30.55 -3.75 -6.53
CA ASN A 520 30.87 -4.14 -7.91
C ASN A 520 30.45 -3.12 -8.98
N LYS A 521 29.86 -1.98 -8.62
CA LYS A 521 29.62 -0.90 -9.60
C LYS A 521 30.95 -0.26 -9.97
N PRO A 522 31.30 -0.15 -11.26
CA PRO A 522 32.48 0.61 -11.69
C PRO A 522 32.40 2.02 -11.10
N VAL A 523 33.47 2.45 -10.43
CA VAL A 523 33.61 3.86 -10.01
C VAL A 523 33.57 4.69 -11.28
N GLU A 524 32.58 5.58 -11.42
CA GLU A 524 32.56 6.54 -12.53
C GLU A 524 33.92 7.26 -12.55
N PRO A 525 34.62 7.30 -13.70
CA PRO A 525 35.87 8.03 -13.79
C PRO A 525 35.59 9.48 -13.38
N LYS A 526 36.36 9.98 -12.41
CA LYS A 526 36.28 11.38 -11.97
C LYS A 526 36.44 12.25 -13.22
N THR A 527 35.40 12.98 -13.58
CA THR A 527 35.46 14.03 -14.59
C THR A 527 36.41 15.11 -14.10
N GLY A 528 37.70 14.99 -14.43
CA GLY A 528 38.70 15.94 -13.93
C GLY A 528 40.17 15.63 -14.18
N GLU A 529 40.54 14.59 -14.93
CA GLU A 529 41.93 14.45 -15.40
C GLU A 529 42.00 14.75 -16.90
N THR A 530 42.37 15.99 -17.19
CA THR A 530 42.82 16.43 -18.50
C THR A 530 44.05 15.61 -18.90
N GLN A 531 43.93 14.82 -19.97
CA GLN A 531 45.09 14.24 -20.63
C GLN A 531 46.00 15.36 -21.16
N PRO A 532 47.32 15.29 -20.97
CA PRO A 532 48.23 16.29 -21.50
C PRO A 532 48.48 16.05 -23.01
N GLY A 533 48.15 17.06 -23.82
CA GLY A 533 48.85 17.45 -25.04
C GLY A 533 48.96 16.44 -26.19
N GLY A 534 48.03 16.50 -27.14
CA GLY A 534 48.26 16.06 -28.53
C GLY A 534 48.70 17.23 -29.41
N PRO A 535 49.65 17.05 -30.35
CA PRO A 535 50.29 18.16 -31.06
C PRO A 535 49.39 18.79 -32.13
N ALA A 536 49.54 20.10 -32.30
CA ALA A 536 48.79 20.93 -33.24
C ALA A 536 49.02 20.52 -34.72
N PRO A 537 48.01 20.64 -35.59
CA PRO A 537 48.13 20.25 -36.99
C PRO A 537 48.99 21.24 -37.78
N ALA A 538 49.91 20.70 -38.57
CA ALA A 538 50.68 21.45 -39.56
C ALA A 538 49.78 21.81 -40.77
N LYS A 539 50.12 22.97 -41.36
CA LYS A 539 49.40 23.78 -42.35
C LYS A 539 48.73 23.05 -43.50
#